data_AF-A0A2M7I649-F1
#
_entry.id   AF-A0A2M7I649-F1
#
_cell.length_a   1.000
_cell.length_b   1.000
_cell.length_c   1.000
_cell.angle_alpha   90.00
_cell.angle_beta   90.00
_cell.angle_gamma   90.00
#
_symmetry.space_group_name_H-M   'P 1'
#
loop_
_entity.id
_entity.type
_entity.pdbx_description
1 polymer ?
#
loop_
_entity_poly.entity_id
_entity_poly.type
_entity_poly.pdbx_seq_one_letter_code
_entity_poly.pdbx_strand_id
1 'polypeptide(L)'
;GLPSGYPQLITKGDDTPVIQMLDRVGKIVKRIVMTQQTLREGLSFWGLDLLAGTDLASQASGLDEAKGFFESLQAYSSPGKLKNFRYSAPEVLVHEKAVKALDELDALREFIMDHSPTASWLSTAEAVLPAEHDWVDRMKTTRQDVLDALKQADLTELASQSQSIGTKLQKLKKDYIVAYIGLHAKARLGVNDDKRKVGLLNDQRLQTLLKLAGIDLMPRQQLTDYQNRLAGLKSCFALTEQNLDASPICPHCGFRPSVETGTAAGSQMIDQMDTQLDAMVSAWTSTILSNLEDPITQANMDLLKIDDREPLEAFIKSKELPVPLDSNFVHALKEVLSGLVKVTVKAQELQQALQVTAGPATPTEMKKRFEEYIDQLTKGKDPAKVR
;
A
#
# COMPACT_ATOMS: atom_id res chain seq x y z
N GLY A 1 -13.78 49.33 -22.39
CA GLY A 1 -14.27 50.70 -22.16
C GLY A 1 -15.78 50.76 -22.36
N LEU A 2 -16.42 51.87 -21.97
CA LEU A 2 -17.84 52.13 -22.26
C LEU A 2 -18.02 52.57 -23.74
N PRO A 3 -19.20 52.37 -24.35
CA PRO A 3 -19.46 52.78 -25.74
C PRO A 3 -19.28 54.29 -25.97
N SER A 4 -18.72 54.66 -27.14
CA SER A 4 -18.36 56.05 -27.49
C SER A 4 -19.56 57.02 -27.54
N GLY A 5 -20.79 56.53 -27.63
CA GLY A 5 -22.02 57.35 -27.61
C GLY A 5 -22.51 57.74 -26.21
N TYR A 6 -21.91 57.22 -25.13
CA TYR A 6 -22.42 57.40 -23.76
C TYR A 6 -22.35 58.85 -23.25
N PRO A 7 -21.33 59.67 -23.58
CA PRO A 7 -21.32 61.09 -23.23
C PRO A 7 -22.54 61.87 -23.76
N GLN A 8 -23.04 61.50 -24.95
CA GLN A 8 -24.21 62.15 -25.58
C GLN A 8 -25.54 61.73 -24.95
N LEU A 9 -25.59 60.53 -24.36
CA LEU A 9 -26.76 60.04 -23.62
C LEU A 9 -26.87 60.73 -22.25
N ILE A 10 -25.74 60.98 -21.59
CA ILE A 10 -25.67 61.72 -20.32
C ILE A 10 -26.16 63.16 -20.48
N THR A 11 -25.83 63.84 -21.59
CA THR A 11 -26.31 65.21 -21.84
C THR A 11 -27.83 65.26 -22.06
N LYS A 12 -28.41 64.18 -22.60
CA LYS A 12 -29.85 63.98 -22.80
C LYS A 12 -30.61 63.50 -21.54
N GLY A 13 -29.90 63.27 -20.42
CA GLY A 13 -30.52 62.86 -19.15
C GLY A 13 -30.82 61.36 -19.04
N ASP A 14 -30.21 60.53 -19.88
CA ASP A 14 -30.32 59.07 -19.79
C ASP A 14 -29.42 58.54 -18.66
N ASP A 15 -29.99 57.76 -17.75
CA ASP A 15 -29.31 57.18 -16.58
C ASP A 15 -28.47 55.94 -16.93
N THR A 16 -28.69 55.32 -18.11
CA THR A 16 -28.05 54.06 -18.52
C THR A 16 -26.51 54.11 -18.43
N PRO A 17 -25.82 55.16 -18.92
CA PRO A 17 -24.36 55.27 -18.80
C PRO A 17 -23.87 55.32 -17.35
N VAL A 18 -24.64 55.97 -16.47
CA VAL A 18 -24.31 56.12 -15.04
C VAL A 18 -24.44 54.79 -14.32
N ILE A 19 -25.53 54.06 -14.57
CA ILE A 19 -25.76 52.72 -14.01
C ILE A 19 -24.63 51.76 -14.41
N GLN A 20 -24.26 51.74 -15.70
CA GLN A 20 -23.17 50.87 -16.16
C GLN A 20 -21.80 51.27 -15.62
N MET A 21 -21.53 52.57 -15.50
CA MET A 21 -20.31 53.05 -14.86
C MET A 21 -20.24 52.56 -13.41
N LEU A 22 -21.30 52.74 -12.62
CA LEU A 22 -21.33 52.35 -11.22
C LEU A 22 -21.24 50.83 -11.02
N ASP A 23 -21.86 50.02 -11.90
CA ASP A 23 -21.67 48.57 -11.91
C ASP A 23 -20.19 48.19 -12.12
N ARG A 24 -19.51 48.83 -13.07
CA ARG A 24 -18.07 48.59 -13.32
C ARG A 24 -17.20 49.05 -12.16
N VAL A 25 -17.51 50.19 -11.57
CA VAL A 25 -16.84 50.70 -10.36
C VAL A 25 -16.98 49.69 -9.22
N GLY A 26 -18.19 49.20 -8.96
CA GLY A 26 -18.45 48.20 -7.93
C GLY A 26 -17.65 46.92 -8.14
N LYS A 27 -17.54 46.45 -9.40
CA LYS A 27 -16.70 45.30 -9.75
C LYS A 27 -15.21 45.55 -9.49
N ILE A 28 -14.68 46.72 -9.83
CA ILE A 28 -13.28 47.07 -9.57
C ILE A 28 -12.99 47.16 -8.07
N VAL A 29 -13.85 47.82 -7.29
CA VAL A 29 -13.69 47.88 -5.82
C VAL A 29 -13.69 46.48 -5.21
N LYS A 30 -14.62 45.62 -5.63
CA LYS A 30 -14.66 44.22 -5.16
C LYS A 30 -13.37 43.48 -5.52
N ARG A 31 -12.87 43.62 -6.76
CA ARG A 31 -11.60 43.04 -7.20
C ARG A 31 -10.45 43.50 -6.31
N ILE A 32 -10.29 44.82 -6.10
CA ILE A 32 -9.23 45.36 -5.24
C ILE A 32 -9.27 44.74 -3.84
N VAL A 33 -10.44 44.70 -3.20
CA VAL A 33 -10.56 44.13 -1.85
C VAL A 33 -10.17 42.64 -1.83
N MET A 34 -10.60 41.86 -2.82
CA MET A 34 -10.24 40.44 -2.91
C MET A 34 -8.74 40.25 -3.15
N THR A 35 -8.14 41.01 -4.07
CA THR A 35 -6.71 40.96 -4.36
C THR A 35 -5.88 41.35 -3.13
N GLN A 36 -6.28 42.40 -2.41
CA GLN A 36 -5.63 42.81 -1.16
C GLN A 36 -5.66 41.71 -0.09
N GLN A 37 -6.78 40.97 0.02
CA GLN A 37 -6.85 39.82 0.92
C GLN A 37 -5.89 38.71 0.47
N THR A 38 -5.90 38.35 -0.81
CA THR A 38 -5.02 37.30 -1.36
C THR A 38 -3.53 37.65 -1.19
N LEU A 39 -3.16 38.92 -1.37
CA LEU A 39 -1.78 39.39 -1.13
C LEU A 39 -1.35 39.19 0.34
N ARG A 40 -2.26 39.32 1.30
CA ARG A 40 -1.98 39.06 2.73
C ARG A 40 -1.82 37.58 3.04
N GLU A 41 -2.58 36.73 2.36
CA GLU A 41 -2.51 35.27 2.49
C GLU A 41 -1.23 34.70 1.84
N GLY A 42 -0.67 35.43 0.86
CA GLY A 42 0.54 35.07 0.15
C GLY A 42 0.25 34.31 -1.14
N LEU A 43 1.03 34.59 -2.18
CA LEU A 43 0.90 33.97 -3.50
C LEU A 43 2.08 33.01 -3.71
N SER A 44 1.90 31.76 -3.32
CA SER A 44 2.95 30.75 -3.43
C SER A 44 2.54 29.56 -4.29
N PHE A 45 3.51 29.01 -5.02
CA PHE A 45 3.34 27.78 -5.81
C PHE A 45 4.57 26.89 -5.64
N TRP A 46 4.38 25.65 -5.16
CA TRP A 46 5.48 24.75 -4.78
C TRP A 46 6.53 25.40 -3.85
N GLY A 47 6.08 26.28 -2.94
CA GLY A 47 6.96 26.98 -2.00
C GLY A 47 7.74 28.16 -2.59
N LEU A 48 7.62 28.42 -3.91
CA LEU A 48 8.11 29.66 -4.51
C LEU A 48 7.08 30.77 -4.25
N ASP A 49 7.52 31.84 -3.59
CA ASP A 49 6.76 33.10 -3.52
C ASP A 49 6.82 33.77 -4.91
N LEU A 50 5.66 33.90 -5.54
CA LEU A 50 5.53 34.45 -6.90
C LEU A 50 5.59 35.98 -6.92
N LEU A 51 5.48 36.63 -5.76
CA LEU A 51 5.71 38.07 -5.64
C LEU A 51 7.20 38.39 -5.51
N ALA A 52 7.99 37.47 -4.95
CA ALA A 52 9.41 37.65 -4.72
C ALA A 52 10.15 37.82 -6.07
N GLY A 53 10.69 39.01 -6.30
CA GLY A 53 11.41 39.34 -7.55
C GLY A 53 10.55 40.01 -8.62
N THR A 54 9.26 40.25 -8.35
CA THR A 54 8.39 41.04 -9.24
C THR A 54 8.20 42.46 -8.68
N ASP A 55 7.92 43.42 -9.56
CA ASP A 55 7.60 44.80 -9.15
C ASP A 55 6.15 44.92 -8.63
N LEU A 56 5.37 43.83 -8.61
CA LEU A 56 3.95 43.90 -8.25
C LEU A 56 3.70 44.26 -6.79
N ALA A 57 4.63 43.95 -5.89
CA ALA A 57 4.54 44.43 -4.51
C ALA A 57 4.57 45.97 -4.44
N SER A 58 5.36 46.61 -5.33
CA SER A 58 5.41 48.07 -5.43
C SER A 58 4.18 48.61 -6.18
N GLN A 59 3.72 47.93 -7.23
CA GLN A 59 2.54 48.35 -8.00
C GLN A 59 1.23 48.17 -7.22
N ALA A 60 1.20 47.20 -6.30
CA ALA A 60 0.09 46.98 -5.38
C ALA A 60 -0.05 48.08 -4.31
N SER A 61 0.97 48.92 -4.09
CA SER A 61 0.91 50.01 -3.11
C SER A 61 -0.12 51.09 -3.48
N GLY A 62 -0.43 51.23 -4.77
CA GLY A 62 -1.46 52.15 -5.27
C GLY A 62 -2.90 51.61 -5.21
N LEU A 63 -3.11 50.38 -4.74
CA LEU A 63 -4.44 49.76 -4.69
C LEU A 63 -5.37 50.43 -3.68
N ASP A 64 -4.86 50.88 -2.53
CA ASP A 64 -5.65 51.60 -1.54
C ASP A 64 -6.12 52.96 -2.07
N GLU A 65 -5.24 53.69 -2.75
CA GLU A 65 -5.56 54.98 -3.38
C GLU A 65 -6.57 54.80 -4.53
N ALA A 66 -6.36 53.79 -5.39
CA ALA A 66 -7.30 53.44 -6.44
C ALA A 66 -8.66 53.04 -5.87
N LYS A 67 -8.70 52.25 -4.79
CA LYS A 67 -9.94 51.89 -4.11
C LYS A 67 -10.69 53.13 -3.61
N GLY A 68 -10.00 54.03 -2.91
CA GLY A 68 -10.61 55.27 -2.43
C GLY A 68 -11.15 56.15 -3.57
N PHE A 69 -10.42 56.23 -4.68
CA PHE A 69 -10.91 56.89 -5.90
C PHE A 69 -12.17 56.24 -6.44
N PHE A 70 -12.17 54.93 -6.70
CA PHE A 70 -13.33 54.22 -7.24
C PHE A 70 -14.54 54.27 -6.28
N GLU A 71 -14.34 54.17 -4.97
CA GLU A 71 -15.42 54.35 -3.98
C GLU A 71 -16.01 55.76 -4.02
N SER A 72 -15.19 56.80 -4.23
CA SER A 72 -15.67 58.17 -4.38
C SER A 72 -16.58 58.36 -5.61
N LEU A 73 -16.42 57.51 -6.65
CA LEU A 73 -17.24 57.59 -7.86
C LEU A 73 -18.71 57.21 -7.60
N GLN A 74 -19.01 56.53 -6.50
CA GLN A 74 -20.37 56.17 -6.10
C GLN A 74 -21.27 57.39 -5.85
N ALA A 75 -20.68 58.56 -5.54
CA ALA A 75 -21.41 59.81 -5.39
C ALA A 75 -22.08 60.28 -6.70
N TYR A 76 -21.58 59.85 -7.86
CA TYR A 76 -22.10 60.24 -9.18
C TYR A 76 -23.27 59.36 -9.64
N SER A 77 -24.33 59.29 -8.83
CA SER A 77 -25.46 58.36 -9.01
C SER A 77 -26.54 58.78 -10.01
N SER A 78 -26.36 59.90 -10.72
CA SER A 78 -27.29 60.35 -11.76
C SER A 78 -26.57 61.22 -12.79
N PRO A 79 -27.13 61.44 -14.00
CA PRO A 79 -26.54 62.29 -15.04
C PRO A 79 -26.29 63.71 -14.54
N GLY A 80 -27.20 64.25 -13.73
CA GLY A 80 -27.05 65.57 -13.11
C GLY A 80 -25.85 65.63 -12.14
N LYS A 81 -25.64 64.58 -11.34
CA LYS A 81 -24.46 64.50 -10.46
C LYS A 81 -23.18 64.31 -11.26
N LEU A 82 -23.20 63.46 -12.29
CA LEU A 82 -22.03 63.18 -13.15
C LEU A 82 -21.61 64.40 -13.99
N LYS A 83 -22.53 65.32 -14.34
CA LYS A 83 -22.17 66.61 -14.96
C LYS A 83 -21.26 67.47 -14.07
N ASN A 84 -21.28 67.25 -12.75
CA ASN A 84 -20.40 67.89 -11.78
C ASN A 84 -19.19 67.01 -11.41
N PHE A 85 -18.70 66.21 -12.36
CA PHE A 85 -17.51 65.39 -12.16
C PHE A 85 -16.31 66.28 -11.81
N ARG A 86 -15.69 66.02 -10.66
CA ARG A 86 -14.70 66.91 -10.06
C ARG A 86 -13.26 66.59 -10.48
N TYR A 87 -13.02 65.38 -10.97
CA TYR A 87 -11.69 64.91 -11.31
C TYR A 87 -11.35 65.27 -12.76
N SER A 88 -10.14 65.77 -12.95
CA SER A 88 -9.54 65.96 -14.26
C SER A 88 -9.11 64.63 -14.88
N ALA A 89 -8.91 64.61 -16.20
CA ALA A 89 -8.42 63.41 -16.87
C ALA A 89 -7.09 62.87 -16.30
N PRO A 90 -6.07 63.70 -15.98
CA PRO A 90 -4.85 63.22 -15.32
C PRO A 90 -5.09 62.57 -13.95
N GLU A 91 -6.01 63.12 -13.14
CA GLU A 91 -6.38 62.55 -11.84
C GLU A 91 -7.06 61.19 -11.97
N VAL A 92 -7.76 60.92 -13.07
CA VAL A 92 -8.32 59.58 -13.36
C VAL A 92 -7.24 58.63 -13.88
N LEU A 93 -6.39 59.10 -14.78
CA LEU A 93 -5.38 58.29 -15.46
C LEU A 93 -4.27 57.78 -14.53
N VAL A 94 -4.00 58.47 -13.41
CA VAL A 94 -3.00 58.01 -12.42
C VAL A 94 -3.31 56.60 -11.88
N HIS A 95 -4.59 56.20 -11.87
CA HIS A 95 -5.03 54.89 -11.39
C HIS A 95 -4.92 53.76 -12.43
N GLU A 96 -4.53 54.06 -13.68
CA GLU A 96 -4.41 53.06 -14.75
C GLU A 96 -3.43 51.94 -14.38
N LYS A 97 -2.29 52.29 -13.77
CA LYS A 97 -1.28 51.31 -13.34
C LYS A 97 -1.83 50.35 -12.28
N ALA A 98 -2.56 50.87 -11.30
CA ALA A 98 -3.17 50.06 -10.25
C ALA A 98 -4.21 49.08 -10.83
N VAL A 99 -5.00 49.53 -11.83
CA VAL A 99 -5.97 48.66 -12.51
C VAL A 99 -5.27 47.58 -13.35
N LYS A 100 -4.16 47.89 -14.04
CA LYS A 100 -3.38 46.88 -14.77
C LYS A 100 -2.76 45.84 -13.83
N ALA A 101 -2.22 46.28 -12.70
CA ALA A 101 -1.69 45.37 -11.67
C ALA A 101 -2.76 44.41 -11.13
N LEU A 102 -4.04 44.83 -11.06
CA LEU A 102 -5.14 43.92 -10.69
C LEU A 102 -5.33 42.80 -11.71
N ASP A 103 -5.21 43.07 -13.01
CA ASP A 103 -5.37 42.05 -14.05
C ASP A 103 -4.25 41.00 -13.94
N GLU A 104 -3.01 41.42 -13.69
CA GLU A 104 -1.86 40.53 -13.48
C GLU A 104 -1.98 39.70 -12.19
N LEU A 105 -2.41 40.32 -11.08
CA LEU A 105 -2.62 39.62 -9.80
C LEU A 105 -3.78 38.63 -9.86
N ASP A 106 -4.85 38.96 -10.57
CA ASP A 106 -5.96 38.04 -10.79
C ASP A 106 -5.50 36.83 -11.62
N ALA A 107 -4.72 37.04 -12.69
CA ALA A 107 -4.15 35.95 -13.49
C ALA A 107 -3.23 35.03 -12.66
N LEU A 108 -2.42 35.61 -11.77
CA LEU A 108 -1.55 34.86 -10.86
C LEU A 108 -2.34 34.01 -9.87
N ARG A 109 -3.40 34.60 -9.31
CA ARG A 109 -4.31 33.90 -8.40
C ARG A 109 -5.04 32.76 -9.11
N GLU A 110 -5.58 32.99 -10.31
CA GLU A 110 -6.24 31.97 -11.12
C GLU A 110 -5.28 30.81 -11.43
N PHE A 111 -4.03 31.11 -11.85
CA PHE A 111 -2.99 30.11 -12.05
C PHE A 111 -2.77 29.24 -10.80
N ILE A 112 -2.61 29.86 -9.63
CA ILE A 112 -2.42 29.12 -8.37
C ILE A 112 -3.64 28.26 -8.07
N MET A 113 -4.85 28.80 -8.19
CA MET A 113 -6.08 28.06 -7.90
C MET A 113 -6.26 26.84 -8.81
N ASP A 114 -5.97 26.98 -10.10
CA ASP A 114 -6.14 25.92 -11.08
C ASP A 114 -5.11 24.80 -10.95
N HIS A 115 -3.85 25.15 -10.65
CA HIS A 115 -2.74 24.19 -10.70
C HIS A 115 -2.29 23.68 -9.34
N SER A 116 -2.56 24.38 -8.23
CA SER A 116 -2.12 23.96 -6.88
C SER A 116 -2.61 22.57 -6.47
N PRO A 117 -3.87 22.16 -6.74
CA PRO A 117 -4.32 20.82 -6.41
C PRO A 117 -3.49 19.73 -7.11
N THR A 118 -3.19 19.93 -8.40
CA THR A 118 -2.39 18.98 -9.19
C THR A 118 -0.93 18.98 -8.73
N ALA A 119 -0.38 20.17 -8.44
CA ALA A 119 0.98 20.35 -7.93
C ALA A 119 1.21 19.65 -6.58
N SER A 120 0.23 19.76 -5.66
CA SER A 120 0.24 19.08 -4.37
C SER A 120 0.14 17.55 -4.53
N TRP A 121 -0.77 17.10 -5.39
CA TRP A 121 -0.93 15.69 -5.73
C TRP A 121 0.38 15.10 -6.28
N LEU A 122 1.04 15.80 -7.22
CA LEU A 122 2.30 15.37 -7.83
C LEU A 122 3.46 15.30 -6.82
N SER A 123 3.49 16.21 -5.85
CA SER A 123 4.52 16.21 -4.79
C SER A 123 4.34 15.03 -3.84
N THR A 124 3.09 14.66 -3.55
CA THR A 124 2.80 13.45 -2.78
C THR A 124 3.17 12.20 -3.59
N ALA A 125 2.85 12.18 -4.89
CA ALA A 125 3.16 11.10 -5.81
C ALA A 125 4.69 10.83 -5.94
N GLU A 126 5.50 11.89 -5.96
CA GLU A 126 6.97 11.80 -5.96
C GLU A 126 7.54 10.97 -4.81
N ALA A 127 6.98 11.10 -3.61
CA ALA A 127 7.43 10.34 -2.44
C ALA A 127 6.96 8.88 -2.42
N VAL A 128 6.04 8.49 -3.31
CA VAL A 128 5.42 7.15 -3.32
C VAL A 128 6.19 6.17 -4.21
N LEU A 129 6.78 6.66 -5.31
CA LEU A 129 7.62 5.83 -6.19
C LEU A 129 9.08 5.76 -5.68
N PRO A 130 9.84 4.71 -6.06
CA PRO A 130 11.27 4.64 -5.76
C PRO A 130 12.02 5.84 -6.34
N ALA A 131 13.06 6.29 -5.65
CA ALA A 131 13.81 7.49 -6.04
C ALA A 131 14.48 7.35 -7.41
N GLU A 132 14.79 6.13 -7.82
CA GLU A 132 15.46 5.75 -9.07
C GLU A 132 14.47 5.56 -10.24
N HIS A 133 13.17 5.72 -10.02
CA HIS A 133 12.17 5.51 -11.07
C HIS A 133 12.15 6.71 -12.04
N ASP A 134 12.26 6.49 -13.34
CA ASP A 134 12.32 7.54 -14.39
C ASP A 134 11.24 8.64 -14.27
N TRP A 135 10.04 8.26 -13.82
CA TRP A 135 8.96 9.24 -13.59
C TRP A 135 9.32 10.29 -12.51
N VAL A 136 10.04 9.90 -11.46
CA VAL A 136 10.49 10.80 -10.38
C VAL A 136 11.45 11.85 -10.95
N ASP A 137 12.38 11.44 -11.81
CA ASP A 137 13.30 12.39 -12.47
C ASP A 137 12.55 13.34 -13.38
N ARG A 138 11.60 12.85 -14.19
CA ARG A 138 10.74 13.71 -15.03
C ARG A 138 9.90 14.68 -14.20
N MET A 139 9.41 14.26 -13.04
CA MET A 139 8.66 15.10 -12.11
C MET A 139 9.55 16.22 -11.56
N LYS A 140 10.77 15.90 -11.10
CA LYS A 140 11.74 16.90 -10.61
C LYS A 140 12.13 17.91 -11.69
N THR A 141 12.46 17.44 -12.89
CA THR A 141 12.80 18.31 -14.02
C THR A 141 11.62 19.21 -14.39
N THR A 142 10.41 18.67 -14.50
CA THR A 142 9.23 19.48 -14.83
C THR A 142 8.91 20.50 -13.73
N ARG A 143 9.07 20.13 -12.45
CA ARG A 143 8.92 21.08 -11.34
C ARG A 143 9.92 22.23 -11.51
N GLN A 144 11.19 21.93 -11.76
CA GLN A 144 12.22 22.94 -11.94
C GLN A 144 11.92 23.83 -13.15
N ASP A 145 11.58 23.26 -14.30
CA ASP A 145 11.24 23.99 -15.53
C ASP A 145 10.05 24.94 -15.31
N VAL A 146 9.02 24.50 -14.59
CA VAL A 146 7.85 25.34 -14.27
C VAL A 146 8.23 26.46 -13.31
N LEU A 147 9.02 26.18 -12.27
CA LEU A 147 9.46 27.20 -11.33
C LEU A 147 10.37 28.25 -12.00
N ASP A 148 11.25 27.83 -12.90
CA ASP A 148 12.12 28.75 -13.64
C ASP A 148 11.34 29.57 -14.66
N ALA A 149 10.35 28.97 -15.33
CA ALA A 149 9.42 29.72 -16.18
C ALA A 149 8.66 30.78 -15.37
N LEU A 150 8.15 30.45 -14.18
CA LEU A 150 7.44 31.40 -13.32
C LEU A 150 8.33 32.54 -12.79
N LYS A 151 9.62 32.29 -12.53
CA LYS A 151 10.56 33.35 -12.11
C LYS A 151 10.92 34.31 -13.23
N GLN A 152 10.97 33.81 -14.47
CA GLN A 152 11.38 34.58 -15.65
C GLN A 152 10.19 35.15 -16.42
N ALA A 153 8.97 34.72 -16.09
CA ALA A 153 7.78 35.12 -16.82
C ALA A 153 7.51 36.61 -16.65
N ASP A 154 7.31 37.28 -17.79
CA ASP A 154 6.47 38.46 -17.83
C ASP A 154 5.06 38.02 -17.42
N LEU A 155 4.55 38.56 -16.32
CA LEU A 155 3.25 38.17 -15.77
C LEU A 155 2.10 38.48 -16.74
N THR A 156 2.32 39.36 -17.72
CA THR A 156 1.36 39.60 -18.80
C THR A 156 1.21 38.40 -19.75
N GLU A 157 2.21 37.51 -19.83
CA GLU A 157 2.15 36.28 -20.64
C GLU A 157 1.70 35.05 -19.83
N LEU A 158 1.57 35.17 -18.50
CA LEU A 158 1.26 34.07 -17.58
C LEU A 158 -0.02 33.31 -17.98
N ALA A 159 -1.05 34.02 -18.45
CA ALA A 159 -2.29 33.41 -18.90
C ALA A 159 -2.06 32.42 -20.06
N SER A 160 -1.15 32.74 -20.99
CA SER A 160 -0.80 31.87 -22.12
C SER A 160 0.05 30.68 -21.69
N GLN A 161 0.96 30.89 -20.73
CA GLN A 161 1.82 29.84 -20.18
C GLN A 161 1.05 28.89 -19.25
N SER A 162 0.02 29.38 -18.55
CA SER A 162 -0.82 28.61 -17.63
C SER A 162 -1.38 27.35 -18.27
N GLN A 163 -1.93 27.46 -19.49
CA GLN A 163 -2.50 26.31 -20.20
C GLN A 163 -1.43 25.26 -20.57
N SER A 164 -0.24 25.72 -20.99
CA SER A 164 0.88 24.84 -21.31
C SER A 164 1.39 24.11 -20.06
N ILE A 165 1.55 24.84 -18.94
CA ILE A 165 1.94 24.28 -17.65
C ILE A 165 0.91 23.25 -17.19
N GLY A 166 -0.38 23.59 -17.20
CA GLY A 166 -1.46 22.67 -16.84
C GLY A 166 -1.42 21.38 -17.67
N THR A 167 -1.18 21.49 -18.97
CA THR A 167 -1.06 20.32 -19.87
C THR A 167 0.13 19.42 -19.48
N LYS A 168 1.30 20.00 -19.13
CA LYS A 168 2.46 19.26 -18.64
C LYS A 168 2.17 18.54 -17.32
N LEU A 169 1.54 19.24 -16.36
CA LEU A 169 1.20 18.67 -15.05
C LEU A 169 0.20 17.51 -15.17
N GLN A 170 -0.85 17.67 -15.99
CA GLN A 170 -1.83 16.61 -16.23
C GLN A 170 -1.22 15.40 -16.95
N LYS A 171 -0.27 15.64 -17.88
CA LYS A 171 0.46 14.54 -18.51
C LYS A 171 1.29 13.77 -17.49
N LEU A 172 2.04 14.45 -16.62
CA LEU A 172 2.79 13.78 -15.54
C LEU A 172 1.89 12.97 -14.62
N LYS A 173 0.73 13.52 -14.25
CA LYS A 173 -0.26 12.81 -13.44
C LYS A 173 -0.75 11.53 -14.12
N LYS A 174 -1.10 11.58 -15.40
CA LYS A 174 -1.51 10.39 -16.17
C LYS A 174 -0.39 9.36 -16.27
N ASP A 175 0.82 9.79 -16.59
CA ASP A 175 1.99 8.91 -16.67
C ASP A 175 2.27 8.22 -15.33
N TYR A 176 2.07 8.92 -14.21
CA TYR A 176 2.16 8.32 -12.87
C TYR A 176 1.12 7.23 -12.68
N ILE A 177 -0.15 7.51 -13.01
CA ILE A 177 -1.27 6.59 -12.81
C ILE A 177 -0.98 5.25 -13.52
N VAL A 178 -0.51 5.32 -14.76
CA VAL A 178 -0.10 4.13 -15.54
C VAL A 178 1.04 3.37 -14.85
N ALA A 179 2.11 4.08 -14.45
CA ALA A 179 3.26 3.46 -13.79
C ALA A 179 2.88 2.80 -12.46
N TYR A 180 2.10 3.50 -11.64
CA TYR A 180 1.64 3.02 -10.34
C TYR A 180 0.71 1.81 -10.48
N ILE A 181 -0.25 1.82 -11.42
CA ILE A 181 -1.11 0.66 -11.69
C ILE A 181 -0.28 -0.54 -12.14
N GLY A 182 0.71 -0.33 -13.01
CA GLY A 182 1.62 -1.40 -13.44
C GLY A 182 2.40 -2.02 -12.28
N LEU A 183 2.95 -1.19 -11.39
CA LEU A 183 3.64 -1.66 -10.18
C LEU A 183 2.68 -2.35 -9.21
N HIS A 184 1.48 -1.82 -9.04
CA HIS A 184 0.45 -2.38 -8.17
C HIS A 184 -0.03 -3.75 -8.66
N ALA A 185 -0.31 -3.88 -9.95
CA ALA A 185 -0.71 -5.15 -10.57
C ALA A 185 0.39 -6.22 -10.46
N LYS A 186 1.67 -5.81 -10.46
CA LYS A 186 2.78 -6.71 -10.17
C LYS A 186 2.84 -7.07 -8.68
N ALA A 187 2.66 -6.13 -7.77
CA ALA A 187 2.87 -6.37 -6.33
C ALA A 187 1.66 -6.98 -5.59
N ARG A 188 0.49 -7.04 -6.23
CA ARG A 188 -0.77 -7.48 -5.60
C ARG A 188 -1.39 -8.63 -6.38
N LEU A 189 -2.02 -9.55 -5.65
CA LEU A 189 -2.79 -10.62 -6.24
C LEU A 189 -4.11 -10.07 -6.82
N GLY A 190 -4.34 -10.39 -8.09
CA GLY A 190 -5.65 -10.21 -8.71
C GLY A 190 -6.65 -11.26 -8.24
N VAL A 191 -7.91 -11.15 -8.68
CA VAL A 191 -9.00 -12.05 -8.27
C VAL A 191 -8.68 -13.53 -8.49
N ASN A 192 -8.05 -13.87 -9.61
CA ASN A 192 -7.72 -15.27 -9.92
C ASN A 192 -6.58 -15.78 -9.03
N ASP A 193 -5.54 -14.98 -8.81
CA ASP A 193 -4.41 -15.38 -7.96
C ASP A 193 -4.80 -15.43 -6.48
N ASP A 194 -5.73 -14.59 -6.03
CA ASP A 194 -6.31 -14.66 -4.70
C ASP A 194 -7.08 -15.98 -4.49
N LYS A 195 -7.88 -16.41 -5.48
CA LYS A 195 -8.52 -17.73 -5.44
C LYS A 195 -7.47 -18.86 -5.38
N ARG A 196 -6.37 -18.74 -6.13
CA ARG A 196 -5.26 -19.71 -6.09
C ARG A 196 -4.59 -19.72 -4.71
N LYS A 197 -4.37 -18.55 -4.09
CA LYS A 197 -3.86 -18.44 -2.72
C LYS A 197 -4.79 -19.17 -1.74
N VAL A 198 -6.10 -18.94 -1.82
CA VAL A 198 -7.09 -19.64 -0.98
C VAL A 198 -7.08 -21.14 -1.26
N GLY A 199 -6.89 -21.55 -2.51
CA GLY A 199 -6.68 -22.95 -2.90
C GLY A 199 -5.46 -23.56 -2.20
N LEU A 200 -4.30 -22.89 -2.26
CA LEU A 200 -3.06 -23.33 -1.61
C LEU A 200 -3.17 -23.42 -0.08
N LEU A 201 -3.92 -22.51 0.56
CA LEU A 201 -4.18 -22.55 2.00
C LEU A 201 -4.99 -23.78 2.43
N ASN A 202 -5.83 -24.30 1.55
CA ASN A 202 -6.67 -25.48 1.79
C ASN A 202 -6.18 -26.72 1.03
N ASP A 203 -4.97 -26.67 0.46
CA ASP A 203 -4.45 -27.71 -0.42
C ASP A 203 -4.15 -29.00 0.35
N GLN A 204 -4.49 -30.14 -0.24
CA GLN A 204 -4.27 -31.45 0.36
C GLN A 204 -2.78 -31.72 0.66
N ARG A 205 -1.86 -31.23 -0.19
CA ARG A 205 -0.41 -31.33 0.03
C ARG A 205 0.02 -30.59 1.29
N LEU A 206 -0.54 -29.40 1.51
CA LEU A 206 -0.29 -28.61 2.72
C LEU A 206 -0.82 -29.33 3.96
N GLN A 207 -2.02 -29.92 3.88
CA GLN A 207 -2.58 -30.72 4.98
C GLN A 207 -1.73 -31.96 5.30
N THR A 208 -1.18 -32.62 4.27
CA THR A 208 -0.24 -33.74 4.44
C THR A 208 1.02 -33.28 5.19
N LEU A 209 1.65 -32.18 4.78
CA LEU A 209 2.83 -31.64 5.45
C LEU A 209 2.54 -31.24 6.91
N LEU A 210 1.37 -30.64 7.19
CA LEU A 210 0.96 -30.30 8.55
C LEU A 210 0.85 -31.52 9.47
N LYS A 211 0.30 -32.63 8.96
CA LYS A 211 0.23 -33.89 9.71
C LYS A 211 1.62 -34.49 9.95
N LEU A 212 2.46 -34.52 8.91
CA LEU A 212 3.82 -35.04 9.02
C LEU A 212 4.70 -34.20 9.95
N ALA A 213 4.44 -32.90 10.07
CA ALA A 213 5.19 -32.01 10.96
C ALA A 213 5.16 -32.48 12.43
N GLY A 214 4.20 -33.31 12.84
CA GLY A 214 4.17 -33.94 14.17
C GLY A 214 5.29 -34.95 14.46
N ILE A 215 6.03 -35.38 13.43
CA ILE A 215 7.20 -36.26 13.52
C ILE A 215 8.45 -35.40 13.77
N ASP A 216 9.25 -35.75 14.76
CA ASP A 216 10.34 -34.88 15.25
C ASP A 216 11.47 -34.66 14.25
N LEU A 217 11.66 -35.59 13.31
CA LEU A 217 12.65 -35.49 12.24
C LEU A 217 12.28 -34.44 11.16
N MET A 218 11.00 -34.08 11.02
CA MET A 218 10.55 -33.26 9.89
C MET A 218 10.99 -31.79 10.02
N PRO A 219 11.36 -31.11 8.91
CA PRO A 219 11.86 -29.74 8.94
C PRO A 219 10.73 -28.72 9.12
N ARG A 220 10.15 -28.65 10.34
CA ARG A 220 9.00 -27.80 10.69
C ARG A 220 9.18 -26.33 10.28
N GLN A 221 10.38 -25.78 10.42
CA GLN A 221 10.67 -24.39 10.07
C GLN A 221 10.37 -24.09 8.59
N GLN A 222 10.71 -25.01 7.68
CA GLN A 222 10.45 -24.84 6.25
C GLN A 222 8.95 -24.68 5.96
N LEU A 223 8.11 -25.42 6.68
CA LEU A 223 6.65 -25.34 6.57
C LEU A 223 6.12 -24.03 7.14
N THR A 224 6.62 -23.61 8.30
CA THR A 224 6.27 -22.32 8.90
C THR A 224 6.63 -21.16 7.98
N ASP A 225 7.83 -21.18 7.39
CA ASP A 225 8.29 -20.15 6.45
C ASP A 225 7.42 -20.11 5.18
N TYR A 226 7.04 -21.29 4.65
CA TYR A 226 6.10 -21.39 3.53
C TYR A 226 4.75 -20.77 3.86
N GLN A 227 4.16 -21.11 5.01
CA GLN A 227 2.86 -20.57 5.45
C GLN A 227 2.91 -19.06 5.65
N ASN A 228 3.96 -18.54 6.30
CA ASN A 228 4.16 -17.11 6.50
C ASN A 228 4.29 -16.37 5.17
N ARG A 229 5.04 -16.94 4.22
CA ARG A 229 5.24 -16.37 2.88
C ARG A 229 3.94 -16.36 2.07
N LEU A 230 3.16 -17.44 2.11
CA LEU A 230 1.84 -17.51 1.47
C LEU A 230 0.86 -16.51 2.09
N ALA A 231 0.81 -16.43 3.43
CA ALA A 231 -0.05 -15.49 4.14
C ALA A 231 0.27 -14.03 3.82
N GLY A 232 1.57 -13.70 3.71
CA GLY A 232 2.08 -12.37 3.41
C GLY A 232 1.77 -11.84 2.01
N LEU A 233 1.30 -12.68 1.08
CA LEU A 233 0.89 -12.22 -0.25
C LEU A 233 -0.37 -11.36 -0.15
N LYS A 234 -0.30 -10.11 -0.59
CA LYS A 234 -1.40 -9.14 -0.47
C LYS A 234 -2.27 -9.15 -1.71
N SER A 235 -3.58 -9.18 -1.54
CA SER A 235 -4.57 -9.10 -2.61
C SER A 235 -5.15 -7.69 -2.71
N CYS A 236 -5.30 -7.18 -3.92
CA CYS A 236 -6.00 -5.91 -4.15
C CYS A 236 -6.37 -5.80 -5.63
N PHE A 237 -7.67 -5.74 -5.91
CA PHE A 237 -8.22 -5.68 -7.27
C PHE A 237 -9.32 -4.60 -7.42
N ALA A 238 -9.49 -3.75 -6.39
CA ALA A 238 -10.48 -2.66 -6.39
C ALA A 238 -9.91 -1.32 -6.88
N LEU A 239 -8.59 -1.24 -7.14
CA LEU A 239 -7.93 -0.01 -7.58
C LEU A 239 -8.40 0.38 -8.99
N THR A 240 -8.85 1.61 -9.14
CA THR A 240 -9.20 2.22 -10.42
C THR A 240 -8.37 3.47 -10.69
N GLU A 241 -8.30 3.91 -11.95
CA GLU A 241 -7.69 5.20 -12.32
C GLU A 241 -8.36 6.37 -11.58
N GLN A 242 -9.69 6.35 -11.43
CA GLN A 242 -10.43 7.39 -10.70
C GLN A 242 -10.03 7.48 -9.23
N ASN A 243 -9.67 6.36 -8.58
CA ASN A 243 -9.12 6.41 -7.23
C ASN A 243 -7.77 7.15 -7.22
N LEU A 244 -6.94 6.92 -8.22
CA LEU A 244 -5.63 7.56 -8.31
C LEU A 244 -5.74 9.04 -8.71
N ASP A 245 -6.75 9.42 -9.48
CA ASP A 245 -7.04 10.83 -9.75
C ASP A 245 -7.31 11.62 -8.47
N ALA A 246 -7.94 11.01 -7.46
CA ALA A 246 -8.20 11.65 -6.17
C ALA A 246 -6.98 11.64 -5.25
N SER A 247 -6.20 10.55 -5.24
CA SER A 247 -5.04 10.37 -4.35
C SER A 247 -3.97 9.52 -5.01
N PRO A 248 -2.68 9.88 -4.95
CA PRO A 248 -1.63 9.11 -5.65
C PRO A 248 -1.35 7.73 -5.04
N ILE A 249 -2.05 7.37 -3.96
CA ILE A 249 -1.89 6.09 -3.27
C ILE A 249 -3.21 5.34 -3.34
N CYS A 250 -3.12 4.03 -3.60
CA CYS A 250 -4.27 3.13 -3.60
C CYS A 250 -5.01 3.21 -2.25
N PRO A 251 -6.28 3.65 -2.22
CA PRO A 251 -7.03 3.81 -0.97
C PRO A 251 -7.43 2.47 -0.34
N HIS A 252 -7.38 1.38 -1.11
CA HIS A 252 -7.82 0.06 -0.66
C HIS A 252 -6.74 -0.72 0.07
N CYS A 253 -5.47 -0.56 -0.32
CA CYS A 253 -4.36 -1.35 0.25
C CYS A 253 -3.14 -0.52 0.66
N GLY A 254 -3.13 0.80 0.43
CA GLY A 254 -2.05 1.69 0.84
C GLY A 254 -0.70 1.41 0.21
N PHE A 255 -0.66 0.74 -0.95
CA PHE A 255 0.59 0.30 -1.60
C PHE A 255 1.56 1.47 -1.82
N ARG A 256 2.81 1.31 -1.36
CA ARG A 256 3.89 2.29 -1.55
C ARG A 256 5.10 1.60 -2.17
N PRO A 257 5.28 1.71 -3.49
CA PRO A 257 6.43 1.13 -4.19
C PRO A 257 7.79 1.46 -3.59
N SER A 258 7.97 2.66 -3.03
CA SER A 258 9.22 3.10 -2.39
C SER A 258 9.58 2.32 -1.10
N VAL A 259 8.60 1.70 -0.44
CA VAL A 259 8.80 0.96 0.82
C VAL A 259 8.71 -0.55 0.59
N GLU A 260 7.89 -0.97 -0.38
CA GLU A 260 7.68 -2.38 -0.73
C GLU A 260 8.61 -2.85 -1.86
N THR A 261 9.78 -2.22 -1.99
CA THR A 261 10.78 -2.56 -3.02
C THR A 261 11.16 -4.03 -2.96
N GLY A 262 11.07 -4.73 -4.08
CA GLY A 262 11.47 -6.15 -4.17
C GLY A 262 10.36 -7.17 -3.89
N THR A 263 9.09 -6.76 -3.71
CA THR A 263 7.98 -7.73 -3.81
C THR A 263 7.95 -8.29 -5.23
N ALA A 264 8.39 -9.53 -5.40
CA ALA A 264 8.27 -10.29 -6.64
C ALA A 264 6.83 -10.23 -7.17
N ALA A 265 6.68 -10.37 -8.49
CA ALA A 265 5.37 -10.36 -9.12
C ALA A 265 4.43 -11.36 -8.42
N GLY A 266 3.33 -10.89 -7.84
CA GLY A 266 2.43 -11.66 -6.99
C GLY A 266 1.96 -12.96 -7.64
N SER A 267 1.67 -12.95 -8.95
CA SER A 267 1.30 -14.14 -9.71
C SER A 267 2.45 -15.15 -9.83
N GLN A 268 3.66 -14.70 -10.21
CA GLN A 268 4.86 -15.55 -10.27
C GLN A 268 5.18 -16.15 -8.90
N MET A 269 4.94 -15.36 -7.85
CA MET A 269 5.14 -15.76 -6.48
C MET A 269 4.15 -16.87 -6.07
N ILE A 270 2.89 -16.82 -6.52
CA ILE A 270 1.92 -17.93 -6.33
C ILE A 270 2.37 -19.19 -7.10
N ASP A 271 2.85 -19.07 -8.33
CA ASP A 271 3.36 -20.22 -9.10
C ASP A 271 4.54 -20.90 -8.40
N GLN A 272 5.45 -20.09 -7.85
CA GLN A 272 6.56 -20.57 -7.04
C GLN A 272 6.09 -21.28 -5.77
N MET A 273 5.04 -20.79 -5.11
CA MET A 273 4.49 -21.46 -3.93
C MET A 273 3.90 -22.82 -4.27
N ASP A 274 3.16 -22.92 -5.37
CA ASP A 274 2.60 -24.19 -5.83
C ASP A 274 3.71 -25.24 -6.11
N THR A 275 4.75 -24.84 -6.84
CA THR A 275 5.90 -25.71 -7.13
C THR A 275 6.70 -26.06 -5.88
N GLN A 276 6.88 -25.10 -4.96
CA GLN A 276 7.57 -25.33 -3.70
C GLN A 276 6.82 -26.35 -2.84
N LEU A 277 5.48 -26.34 -2.88
CA LEU A 277 4.66 -27.28 -2.12
C LEU A 277 4.89 -28.73 -2.61
N ASP A 278 4.96 -28.96 -3.92
CA ASP A 278 5.33 -30.26 -4.49
C ASP A 278 6.73 -30.70 -4.07
N ALA A 279 7.71 -29.79 -4.17
CA ALA A 279 9.08 -30.07 -3.80
C ALA A 279 9.20 -30.43 -2.30
N MET A 280 8.45 -29.75 -1.43
CA MET A 280 8.41 -30.06 0.00
C MET A 280 7.83 -31.44 0.26
N VAL A 281 6.69 -31.79 -0.34
CA VAL A 281 6.09 -33.14 -0.20
C VAL A 281 7.06 -34.22 -0.66
N SER A 282 7.70 -34.03 -1.81
CA SER A 282 8.69 -34.98 -2.34
C SER A 282 9.89 -35.14 -1.41
N ALA A 283 10.46 -34.04 -0.91
CA ALA A 283 11.61 -34.07 -0.01
C ALA A 283 11.28 -34.73 1.34
N TRP A 284 10.10 -34.45 1.91
CA TRP A 284 9.67 -35.04 3.18
C TRP A 284 9.38 -36.53 3.03
N THR A 285 8.73 -36.92 1.92
CA THR A 285 8.52 -38.34 1.57
C THR A 285 9.85 -39.09 1.47
N SER A 286 10.82 -38.52 0.76
CA SER A 286 12.16 -39.11 0.63
C SER A 286 12.90 -39.19 1.97
N THR A 287 12.76 -38.18 2.83
CA THR A 287 13.35 -38.18 4.18
C THR A 287 12.77 -39.32 5.02
N ILE A 288 11.45 -39.49 5.02
CA ILE A 288 10.79 -40.57 5.76
C ILE A 288 11.23 -41.93 5.21
N LEU A 289 11.18 -42.13 3.89
CA LEU A 289 11.60 -43.38 3.26
C LEU A 289 13.04 -43.74 3.61
N SER A 290 13.97 -42.78 3.49
CA SER A 290 15.38 -43.01 3.83
C SER A 290 15.59 -43.42 5.28
N ASN A 291 14.76 -42.94 6.21
CA ASN A 291 14.85 -43.31 7.62
C ASN A 291 14.16 -44.64 7.91
N LEU A 292 13.08 -44.97 7.19
CA LEU A 292 12.43 -46.28 7.28
C LEU A 292 13.28 -47.39 6.66
N GLU A 293 14.03 -47.11 5.61
CA GLU A 293 14.95 -48.06 4.95
C GLU A 293 16.24 -48.30 5.75
N ASP A 294 16.51 -47.49 6.80
CA ASP A 294 17.64 -47.70 7.69
C ASP A 294 17.53 -49.04 8.44
N PRO A 295 18.60 -49.86 8.50
CA PRO A 295 18.55 -51.18 9.14
C PRO A 295 18.11 -51.18 10.61
N ILE A 296 18.40 -50.11 11.37
CA ILE A 296 18.00 -49.99 12.77
C ILE A 296 16.49 -49.71 12.85
N THR A 297 15.98 -48.82 12.01
CA THR A 297 14.53 -48.53 11.95
C THR A 297 13.73 -49.73 11.44
N GLN A 298 14.26 -50.49 10.47
CA GLN A 298 13.64 -51.74 10.01
C GLN A 298 13.49 -52.75 11.15
N ALA A 299 14.45 -52.86 12.06
CA ALA A 299 14.32 -53.71 13.24
C ALA A 299 13.20 -53.23 14.19
N ASN A 300 12.90 -51.93 14.24
CA ASN A 300 11.78 -51.39 15.01
C ASN A 300 10.42 -51.70 14.38
N MET A 301 10.35 -51.95 13.07
CA MET A 301 9.10 -52.36 12.41
C MET A 301 8.56 -53.68 12.98
N ASP A 302 9.46 -54.58 13.42
CA ASP A 302 9.08 -55.83 14.10
C ASP A 302 8.44 -55.62 15.48
N LEU A 303 8.57 -54.42 16.05
CA LEU A 303 8.02 -54.07 17.36
C LEU A 303 6.65 -53.38 17.26
N LEU A 304 6.19 -53.07 16.05
CA LEU A 304 4.87 -52.50 15.80
C LEU A 304 3.79 -53.59 15.79
N LYS A 305 2.55 -53.17 16.03
CA LYS A 305 1.37 -54.00 15.77
C LYS A 305 1.21 -54.21 14.27
N ILE A 306 0.63 -55.35 13.88
CA ILE A 306 0.40 -55.71 12.47
C ILE A 306 -0.40 -54.60 11.76
N ASP A 307 -1.48 -54.11 12.39
CA ASP A 307 -2.34 -53.05 11.84
C ASP A 307 -1.60 -51.72 11.58
N ASP A 308 -0.52 -51.44 12.32
CA ASP A 308 0.32 -50.25 12.15
C ASP A 308 1.48 -50.51 11.18
N ARG A 309 1.92 -51.77 11.07
CA ARG A 309 3.05 -52.20 10.24
C ARG A 309 2.69 -52.33 8.76
N GLU A 310 1.56 -52.96 8.44
CA GLU A 310 1.15 -53.21 7.05
C GLU A 310 1.05 -51.92 6.20
N PRO A 311 0.46 -50.81 6.71
CA PRO A 311 0.41 -49.55 5.96
C PRO A 311 1.81 -48.97 5.68
N LEU A 312 2.75 -49.11 6.62
CA LEU A 312 4.12 -48.64 6.45
C LEU A 312 4.90 -49.48 5.43
N GLU A 313 4.73 -50.80 5.44
CA GLU A 313 5.34 -51.68 4.43
C GLU A 313 4.79 -51.40 3.02
N ALA A 314 3.48 -51.16 2.91
CA ALA A 314 2.85 -50.72 1.67
C ALA A 314 3.45 -49.39 1.19
N PHE A 315 3.65 -48.42 2.08
CA PHE A 315 4.29 -47.14 1.78
C PHE A 315 5.75 -47.29 1.31
N ILE A 316 6.56 -48.12 1.98
CA ILE A 316 7.95 -48.38 1.57
C ILE A 316 7.98 -48.98 0.15
N LYS A 317 7.03 -49.88 -0.16
CA LYS A 317 6.93 -50.50 -1.47
C LYS A 317 6.43 -49.55 -2.56
N SER A 318 5.41 -48.75 -2.28
CA SER A 318 4.84 -47.80 -3.24
C SER A 318 5.73 -46.58 -3.46
N LYS A 319 6.48 -46.18 -2.43
CA LYS A 319 7.21 -44.90 -2.33
C LYS A 319 6.31 -43.66 -2.45
N GLU A 320 5.02 -43.84 -2.24
CA GLU A 320 3.99 -42.81 -2.34
C GLU A 320 3.20 -42.73 -1.04
N LEU A 321 3.12 -41.53 -0.44
CA LEU A 321 2.32 -41.30 0.76
C LEU A 321 0.85 -41.61 0.50
N PRO A 322 0.14 -42.25 1.46
CA PRO A 322 -1.28 -42.50 1.30
C PRO A 322 -2.07 -41.18 1.27
N VAL A 323 -3.08 -41.12 0.40
CA VAL A 323 -3.98 -39.97 0.26
C VAL A 323 -5.42 -40.43 0.46
N PRO A 324 -6.14 -39.94 1.49
CA PRO A 324 -5.68 -39.00 2.52
C PRO A 324 -4.71 -39.65 3.50
N LEU A 325 -3.76 -38.87 4.02
CA LEU A 325 -2.86 -39.32 5.08
C LEU A 325 -3.67 -39.48 6.38
N ASP A 326 -3.89 -40.70 6.84
CA ASP A 326 -4.66 -40.97 8.05
C ASP A 326 -3.81 -40.78 9.33
N SER A 327 -4.49 -40.57 10.47
CA SER A 327 -3.81 -40.29 11.73
C SER A 327 -3.09 -41.52 12.31
N ASN A 328 -3.56 -42.75 12.02
CA ASN A 328 -2.94 -43.98 12.50
C ASN A 328 -1.60 -44.19 11.80
N PHE A 329 -1.54 -43.97 10.49
CA PHE A 329 -0.31 -43.99 9.70
C PHE A 329 0.73 -43.00 10.23
N VAL A 330 0.32 -41.77 10.55
CA VAL A 330 1.22 -40.77 11.16
C VAL A 330 1.69 -41.20 12.54
N HIS A 331 0.81 -41.82 13.35
CA HIS A 331 1.18 -42.36 14.65
C HIS A 331 2.21 -43.49 14.51
N ALA A 332 1.98 -44.44 13.61
CA ALA A 332 2.89 -45.53 13.31
C ALA A 332 4.26 -45.02 12.83
N LEU A 333 4.28 -44.01 11.94
CA LEU A 333 5.52 -43.33 11.52
C LEU A 333 6.26 -42.71 12.71
N LYS A 334 5.55 -41.99 13.57
CA LYS A 334 6.13 -41.36 14.76
C LYS A 334 6.70 -42.41 15.72
N GLU A 335 5.98 -43.51 15.90
CA GLU A 335 6.36 -44.60 16.77
C GLU A 335 7.64 -45.29 16.29
N VAL A 336 7.69 -45.74 15.04
CA VAL A 336 8.87 -46.44 14.50
C VAL A 336 10.11 -45.56 14.42
N LEU A 337 9.94 -44.28 14.08
CA LEU A 337 11.03 -43.30 13.98
C LEU A 337 11.46 -42.75 15.35
N SER A 338 10.75 -43.07 16.45
CA SER A 338 11.12 -42.61 17.79
C SER A 338 12.29 -43.39 18.41
N GLY A 339 12.72 -44.49 17.78
CA GLY A 339 13.77 -45.37 18.29
C GLY A 339 13.23 -46.29 19.39
N LEU A 340 12.37 -47.24 19.01
CA LEU A 340 11.75 -48.19 19.93
C LEU A 340 12.80 -49.08 20.61
N VAL A 341 12.54 -49.45 21.87
CA VAL A 341 13.43 -50.28 22.68
C VAL A 341 12.73 -51.58 23.02
N LYS A 342 13.17 -52.67 22.39
CA LYS A 342 12.69 -54.02 22.71
C LYS A 342 13.08 -54.43 24.13
N VAL A 343 12.10 -54.85 24.93
CA VAL A 343 12.32 -55.48 26.24
C VAL A 343 11.83 -56.92 26.19
N THR A 344 12.75 -57.86 26.33
CA THR A 344 12.39 -59.29 26.33
C THR A 344 12.11 -59.77 27.74
N VAL A 345 10.90 -60.29 27.98
CA VAL A 345 10.55 -60.96 29.22
C VAL A 345 10.81 -62.46 29.07
N LYS A 346 11.74 -63.02 29.85
CA LYS A 346 11.99 -64.46 29.85
C LYS A 346 11.11 -65.15 30.88
N ALA A 347 10.49 -66.26 30.50
CA ALA A 347 9.57 -67.00 31.37
C ALA A 347 10.21 -67.44 32.70
N GLN A 348 11.48 -67.86 32.69
CA GLN A 348 12.21 -68.28 33.89
C GLN A 348 12.48 -67.10 34.85
N GLU A 349 12.88 -65.94 34.32
CA GLU A 349 13.15 -64.74 35.11
C GLU A 349 11.85 -64.18 35.70
N LEU A 350 10.76 -64.19 34.92
CA LEU A 350 9.42 -63.85 35.39
C LEU A 350 8.94 -64.82 36.48
N GLN A 351 9.14 -66.13 36.31
CA GLN A 351 8.78 -67.13 37.30
C GLN A 351 9.55 -66.92 38.61
N GLN A 352 10.84 -66.59 38.54
CA GLN A 352 11.65 -66.25 39.70
C GLN A 352 11.18 -64.95 40.37
N ALA A 353 10.85 -63.91 39.60
CA ALA A 353 10.34 -62.65 40.14
C ALA A 353 8.98 -62.81 40.84
N LEU A 354 8.15 -63.74 40.38
CA LEU A 354 6.84 -64.05 40.97
C LEU A 354 6.89 -65.16 42.04
N GLN A 355 8.04 -65.80 42.27
CA GLN A 355 8.15 -66.85 43.28
C GLN A 355 7.86 -66.31 44.68
N VAL A 356 7.02 -67.03 45.41
CA VAL A 356 6.68 -66.67 46.79
C VAL A 356 7.72 -67.25 47.73
N THR A 357 8.55 -66.40 48.31
CA THR A 357 9.68 -66.78 49.17
C THR A 357 9.27 -67.03 50.63
N ALA A 358 8.08 -66.60 51.07
CA ALA A 358 7.53 -66.90 52.39
C ALA A 358 6.00 -66.75 52.44
N GLY A 359 5.29 -67.82 52.84
CA GLY A 359 3.83 -67.83 53.07
C GLY A 359 2.96 -67.71 51.80
N PRO A 360 1.62 -67.73 51.91
CA PRO A 360 0.72 -67.40 50.79
C PRO A 360 0.75 -65.88 50.50
N ALA A 361 0.65 -65.49 49.22
CA ALA A 361 0.65 -64.08 48.80
C ALA A 361 -0.76 -63.59 48.45
N THR A 362 -1.04 -62.33 48.76
CA THR A 362 -2.27 -61.64 48.36
C THR A 362 -2.22 -61.22 46.88
N PRO A 363 -3.38 -60.99 46.22
CA PRO A 363 -3.40 -60.49 44.84
C PRO A 363 -2.64 -59.17 44.64
N THR A 364 -2.69 -58.27 45.63
CA THR A 364 -1.98 -56.98 45.59
C THR A 364 -0.47 -57.17 45.61
N GLU A 365 0.04 -58.07 46.45
CA GLU A 365 1.48 -58.38 46.51
C GLU A 365 1.98 -59.01 45.21
N MET A 366 1.17 -59.86 44.56
CA MET A 366 1.53 -60.45 43.27
C MET A 366 1.58 -59.41 42.14
N LYS A 367 0.62 -58.47 42.10
CA LYS A 367 0.65 -57.36 41.14
C LYS A 367 1.88 -56.48 41.34
N LYS A 368 2.19 -56.13 42.60
CA LYS A 368 3.35 -55.31 42.94
C LYS A 368 4.67 -55.94 42.50
N ARG A 369 4.84 -57.25 42.70
CA ARG A 369 6.04 -57.97 42.23
C ARG A 369 6.19 -57.95 40.71
N PHE A 370 5.07 -58.07 39.99
CA PHE A 370 5.06 -57.96 38.53
C PHE A 370 5.46 -56.54 38.08
N GLU A 371 4.89 -55.51 38.70
CA GLU A 371 5.25 -54.11 38.44
C GLU A 371 6.75 -53.85 38.71
N GLU A 372 7.27 -54.26 39.87
CA GLU A 372 8.68 -54.11 40.23
C GLU A 372 9.63 -54.81 39.24
N TYR A 373 9.24 -55.97 38.71
CA TYR A 373 10.00 -56.69 37.69
C TYR A 373 10.03 -55.93 36.35
N ILE A 374 8.88 -55.41 35.91
CA ILE A 374 8.79 -54.60 34.69
C ILE A 374 9.59 -53.29 34.85
N ASP A 375 9.49 -52.62 35.99
CA ASP A 375 10.26 -51.42 36.31
C ASP A 375 11.76 -51.71 36.27
N GLN A 376 12.20 -52.88 36.74
CA GLN A 376 13.60 -53.27 36.68
C GLN A 376 14.09 -53.47 35.24
N LEU A 377 13.28 -54.11 34.37
CA LEU A 377 13.62 -54.33 32.95
C LEU A 377 13.60 -53.04 32.11
N THR A 378 12.78 -52.07 32.53
CA THR A 378 12.58 -50.78 31.84
C THR A 378 13.37 -49.63 32.46
N LYS A 379 14.11 -49.89 33.56
CA LYS A 379 14.89 -48.89 34.28
C LYS A 379 15.85 -48.14 33.36
N GLY A 380 15.76 -46.81 33.39
CA GLY A 380 16.60 -45.91 32.60
C GLY A 380 16.20 -45.80 31.12
N LYS A 381 15.11 -46.43 30.69
CA LYS A 381 14.53 -46.29 29.36
C LYS A 381 13.34 -45.32 29.41
N ASP A 382 13.03 -44.71 28.27
CA ASP A 382 11.80 -43.95 28.10
C ASP A 382 10.61 -44.92 27.99
N PRO A 383 9.68 -44.95 28.96
CA PRO A 383 8.54 -45.87 28.93
C PRO A 383 7.68 -45.73 27.67
N ALA A 384 7.63 -44.54 27.05
CA ALA A 384 6.87 -44.33 25.83
C ALA A 384 7.42 -45.11 24.63
N LYS A 385 8.72 -45.45 24.66
CA LYS A 385 9.45 -46.12 23.56
C LYS A 385 9.69 -47.61 23.80
N VAL A 386 9.39 -48.12 24.99
CA VAL A 386 9.56 -49.54 25.31
C VAL A 386 8.46 -50.38 24.66
N ARG A 387 8.82 -51.50 24.04
CA ARG A 387 7.90 -52.51 23.51
C ARG A 387 8.23 -53.89 24.03
#